data_AF-S2KWH1-F1
#
_entry.id   AF-S2KWH1-F1
#
_cell.length_a   1.000
_cell.length_b   1.000
_cell.length_c   1.000
_cell.angle_alpha   90.00
_cell.angle_beta   90.00
_cell.angle_gamma   90.00
#
_symmetry.space_group_name_H-M   'P 1'
#
loop_
_entity.id
_entity.type
_entity.pdbx_description
1 polymer ?
#
loop_
_entity_poly.entity_id
_entity_poly.type
_entity_poly.pdbx_seq_one_letter_code
_entity_poly.pdbx_strand_id
1 'polypeptide(L)'
;MPTSYLMQMHSSYVVTDPKGTVLIEVGKLLSRGTPKLDKDGKPVRGKNGKIVYEPYKIKVFNTINFSKSMHYNPFAYIHNEKDILKLVTVLIANTKGEGKSGDDFWVKAETLLYTALIGYIYYEAPSNEQNFSTLVEMINAMEVREDDETFKNGATLIAV
;
A
#
# COMPACT_ATOMS: atom_id res chain seq x y z
N MET A 1 2.95 -20.41 6.39
CA MET A 1 1.73 -20.96 7.01
C MET A 1 1.26 -22.13 6.14
N PRO A 2 1.07 -23.35 6.69
CA PRO A 2 0.59 -24.48 5.88
C PRO A 2 -0.81 -24.19 5.30
N THR A 3 -1.04 -24.53 4.04
CA THR A 3 -2.32 -24.31 3.34
C THR A 3 -3.52 -24.98 4.03
N SER A 4 -3.26 -26.05 4.78
CA SER A 4 -4.26 -26.73 5.62
C SER A 4 -4.93 -25.81 6.65
N TYR A 5 -4.22 -24.81 7.19
CA TYR A 5 -4.83 -23.86 8.13
C TYR A 5 -5.79 -22.89 7.45
N LEU A 6 -5.50 -22.48 6.21
CA LEU A 6 -6.39 -21.62 5.42
C LEU A 6 -7.68 -22.34 5.04
N MET A 7 -7.60 -23.65 4.81
CA MET A 7 -8.77 -24.47 4.49
C MET A 7 -9.76 -24.60 5.65
N GLN A 8 -9.34 -24.31 6.88
CA GLN A 8 -10.26 -24.28 8.02
C GLN A 8 -11.24 -23.11 7.95
N MET A 9 -10.89 -22.01 7.25
CA MET A 9 -11.77 -20.87 6.97
C MET A 9 -12.49 -20.31 8.21
N HIS A 10 -11.82 -20.28 9.37
CA HIS A 10 -12.43 -19.93 10.66
C HIS A 10 -11.99 -18.55 11.18
N SER A 11 -11.19 -17.81 10.41
CA SER A 11 -10.68 -16.50 10.79
C SER A 11 -10.42 -15.60 9.58
N SER A 12 -9.99 -14.36 9.84
CA SER A 12 -9.37 -13.48 8.85
C SER A 12 -7.87 -13.77 8.74
N TYR A 13 -7.33 -13.77 7.53
CA TYR A 13 -5.95 -14.16 7.27
C TYR A 13 -5.16 -13.05 6.58
N VAL A 14 -3.93 -12.84 7.03
CA VAL A 14 -2.88 -12.12 6.31
C VAL A 14 -1.77 -13.13 6.04
N VAL A 15 -1.47 -13.38 4.77
CA VAL A 15 -0.57 -14.46 4.36
C VAL A 15 0.56 -13.87 3.52
N THR A 16 1.79 -14.10 3.96
CA THR A 16 2.97 -13.94 3.11
C THR A 16 3.12 -15.19 2.25
N ASP A 17 3.14 -15.01 0.93
CA ASP A 17 3.27 -16.10 -0.04
C ASP A 17 4.50 -15.88 -0.94
N PRO A 18 5.71 -16.17 -0.44
CA PRO A 18 6.95 -15.94 -1.22
C PRO A 18 7.02 -16.75 -2.51
N LYS A 19 6.31 -17.90 -2.57
CA LYS A 19 6.28 -18.78 -3.75
C LYS A 19 5.18 -18.39 -4.74
N GLY A 20 4.21 -17.58 -4.32
CA GLY A 20 3.08 -17.15 -5.14
C GLY A 20 2.09 -18.26 -5.50
N THR A 21 2.11 -19.41 -4.80
CA THR A 21 1.26 -20.56 -5.12
C THR A 21 0.01 -20.67 -4.25
N VAL A 22 -0.01 -20.04 -3.07
CA VAL A 22 -1.10 -20.21 -2.09
C VAL A 22 -2.44 -19.78 -2.69
N LEU A 23 -2.47 -18.64 -3.39
CA LEU A 23 -3.70 -18.16 -4.03
C LEU A 23 -4.19 -19.13 -5.13
N ILE A 24 -3.28 -19.78 -5.85
CA ILE A 24 -3.63 -20.75 -6.90
C ILE A 24 -4.20 -22.02 -6.27
N GLU A 25 -3.59 -22.48 -5.18
CA GLU A 25 -3.94 -23.72 -4.50
C GLU A 25 -5.28 -23.63 -3.77
N VAL A 26 -5.52 -22.54 -3.02
CA VAL A 26 -6.70 -22.42 -2.14
C VAL A 26 -7.63 -21.23 -2.46
N GLY A 27 -7.29 -20.39 -3.44
CA GLY A 27 -8.06 -19.17 -3.73
C GLY A 27 -9.50 -19.43 -4.12
N LYS A 28 -9.77 -20.51 -4.86
CA LYS A 28 -11.15 -20.90 -5.25
C LYS A 28 -11.99 -21.38 -4.06
N LEU A 29 -11.35 -21.97 -3.06
CA LEU A 29 -12.00 -22.34 -1.80
C LEU A 29 -12.36 -21.08 -1.01
N LEU A 30 -11.42 -20.15 -0.85
CA LEU A 30 -11.63 -18.88 -0.15
C LEU A 30 -12.68 -18.00 -0.85
N SER A 31 -12.69 -17.98 -2.19
CA SER A 31 -13.67 -17.21 -2.96
C SER A 31 -15.08 -17.78 -2.86
N ARG A 32 -15.22 -19.07 -2.53
CA ARG A 32 -16.50 -19.68 -2.17
C ARG A 32 -16.85 -19.35 -0.71
N GLY A 33 -15.90 -19.48 0.20
CA GLY A 33 -16.04 -19.20 1.63
C GLY A 33 -16.80 -20.27 2.41
N THR A 34 -17.29 -19.90 3.60
CA THR A 34 -17.96 -20.81 4.53
C THR A 34 -19.47 -20.82 4.34
N PRO A 35 -20.18 -21.91 4.70
CA PRO A 35 -21.63 -21.89 4.75
C PRO A 35 -22.13 -20.79 5.69
N LYS A 36 -23.09 -19.99 5.23
CA LYS A 36 -23.80 -19.06 6.08
C LYS A 36 -24.60 -19.84 7.11
N LEU A 37 -24.41 -19.54 8.39
CA LEU A 37 -25.13 -20.20 9.48
C LEU A 37 -26.31 -19.33 9.96
N ASP A 38 -27.39 -19.98 10.38
CA ASP A 38 -28.49 -19.33 11.09
C ASP A 38 -28.17 -19.17 12.60
N LYS A 39 -29.14 -18.68 13.37
CA LYS A 39 -28.99 -18.47 14.83
C LYS A 39 -28.77 -19.77 15.60
N ASP A 40 -29.13 -20.91 15.02
CA ASP A 40 -29.00 -22.24 15.61
C ASP A 40 -27.73 -22.98 15.11
N GLY A 41 -26.88 -22.29 14.33
CA GLY A 41 -25.64 -22.85 13.78
C GLY A 41 -25.85 -23.78 12.59
N LYS A 42 -27.03 -23.80 11.98
CA LYS A 42 -27.33 -24.65 10.81
C LYS A 42 -27.11 -23.90 9.50
N PRO A 43 -26.65 -24.57 8.42
CA PRO A 43 -26.46 -23.93 7.14
C PRO A 43 -27.77 -23.38 6.55
N VAL A 44 -27.78 -22.09 6.23
CA VAL A 44 -28.89 -21.40 5.57
C VAL A 44 -29.02 -21.91 4.14
N ARG A 45 -30.25 -22.26 3.75
CA ARG A 45 -30.59 -22.63 2.36
C ARG A 45 -31.29 -21.49 1.66
N GLY A 46 -30.88 -21.22 0.42
CA GLY A 46 -31.53 -20.24 -0.44
C GLY A 46 -32.85 -20.75 -1.01
N LYS A 47 -33.54 -19.90 -1.79
CA LYS A 47 -34.82 -20.21 -2.44
C LYS A 47 -34.79 -21.43 -3.36
N ASN A 48 -33.60 -21.81 -3.82
CA ASN A 48 -33.34 -22.97 -4.68
C ASN A 48 -32.93 -24.25 -3.91
N GLY A 49 -33.03 -24.24 -2.58
CA GLY A 49 -32.67 -25.36 -1.72
C GLY A 49 -31.15 -25.59 -1.54
N LYS A 50 -30.30 -24.79 -2.20
CA LYS A 50 -28.83 -24.86 -2.07
C LYS A 50 -28.34 -24.08 -0.85
N ILE A 51 -27.24 -24.52 -0.26
CA ILE A 51 -26.58 -23.82 0.84
C ILE A 51 -26.05 -22.47 0.35
N VAL A 52 -26.30 -21.43 1.13
CA VAL A 52 -25.73 -20.09 0.91
C VAL A 52 -24.36 -20.03 1.55
N TYR A 53 -23.39 -19.45 0.84
CA TYR A 53 -22.01 -19.30 1.34
C TYR A 53 -21.68 -17.82 1.56
N GLU A 54 -20.80 -17.55 2.52
CA GLU A 54 -20.21 -16.24 2.81
C GLU A 54 -18.75 -16.21 2.31
N PRO A 55 -18.50 -15.61 1.14
CA PRO A 55 -17.18 -15.60 0.52
C PRO A 55 -16.21 -14.66 1.23
N TYR A 56 -14.92 -14.98 1.17
CA TYR A 56 -13.88 -14.06 1.63
C TYR A 56 -13.70 -12.88 0.67
N LYS A 57 -13.45 -11.70 1.22
CA LYS A 57 -12.94 -10.56 0.46
C LYS A 57 -11.43 -10.75 0.27
N ILE A 58 -11.05 -11.40 -0.84
CA ILE A 58 -9.65 -11.65 -1.16
C ILE A 58 -9.01 -10.37 -1.69
N LYS A 59 -7.86 -9.99 -1.12
CA LYS A 59 -6.99 -8.90 -1.60
C LYS A 59 -5.60 -9.43 -1.88
N VAL A 60 -5.05 -9.09 -3.04
CA VAL A 60 -3.77 -9.63 -3.54
C VAL A 60 -2.81 -8.50 -3.87
N PHE A 61 -1.70 -8.45 -3.16
CA PHE A 61 -0.59 -7.57 -3.46
C PHE A 61 0.59 -8.39 -3.96
N ASN A 62 0.95 -8.23 -5.24
CA ASN A 62 2.00 -9.00 -5.90
C ASN A 62 3.10 -8.04 -6.38
N THR A 63 4.26 -8.14 -5.75
CA THR A 63 5.42 -7.28 -5.99
C THR A 63 6.33 -7.78 -7.12
N ILE A 64 6.10 -8.99 -7.64
CA ILE A 64 6.86 -9.58 -8.75
C ILE A 64 6.14 -9.31 -10.07
N ASN A 65 4.84 -9.61 -10.11
CA ASN A 65 4.00 -9.38 -11.28
C ASN A 65 2.81 -8.50 -10.91
N PHE A 66 2.97 -7.20 -11.15
CA PHE A 66 1.94 -6.19 -10.90
C PHE A 66 0.65 -6.42 -11.71
N SER A 67 0.71 -7.05 -12.89
CA SER A 67 -0.49 -7.36 -13.67
C SER A 67 -1.41 -8.40 -12.98
N LYS A 68 -0.88 -9.14 -12.00
CA LYS A 68 -1.61 -10.08 -11.14
C LYS A 68 -1.88 -9.50 -9.75
N SER A 69 -1.59 -8.23 -9.52
CA SER A 69 -1.86 -7.53 -8.27
C SER A 69 -3.16 -6.72 -8.39
N MET A 70 -3.80 -6.47 -7.25
CA MET A 70 -4.86 -5.47 -7.15
C MET A 70 -4.32 -4.03 -7.06
N HIS A 71 -3.00 -3.86 -7.17
CA HIS A 71 -2.26 -2.63 -6.97
C HIS A 71 -2.46 -2.03 -5.58
N TYR A 72 -1.60 -1.09 -5.23
CA TYR A 72 -1.65 -0.36 -3.97
C TYR A 72 -1.19 1.06 -4.21
N ASN A 73 -1.97 2.02 -3.74
CA ASN A 73 -1.61 3.43 -3.72
C ASN A 73 -1.80 3.95 -2.30
N PRO A 74 -0.74 4.34 -1.58
CA PRO A 74 -0.84 4.81 -0.20
C PRO A 74 -1.61 6.12 -0.06
N PHE A 75 -1.64 6.97 -1.10
CA PHE A 75 -2.39 8.24 -1.07
C PHE A 75 -3.90 8.01 -0.90
N ALA A 76 -4.43 6.87 -1.38
CA ALA A 76 -5.83 6.51 -1.19
C ALA A 76 -6.21 6.21 0.27
N TYR A 77 -5.22 6.12 1.17
CA TYR A 77 -5.39 5.84 2.59
C TYR A 77 -5.00 7.03 3.50
N ILE A 78 -4.68 8.19 2.90
CA ILE A 78 -4.46 9.42 3.65
C ILE A 78 -5.83 10.06 3.88
N HIS A 79 -6.16 10.34 5.14
CA HIS A 79 -7.42 11.00 5.50
C HIS A 79 -7.22 12.33 6.23
N ASN A 80 -6.02 12.54 6.77
CA ASN A 80 -5.64 13.72 7.54
C ASN A 80 -4.10 13.83 7.61
N GLU A 81 -3.63 14.94 8.15
CA GLU A 81 -2.20 15.25 8.29
C GLU A 81 -1.40 14.20 9.07
N LYS A 82 -2.01 13.51 10.04
CA LYS A 82 -1.32 12.45 10.79
C LYS A 82 -1.00 11.26 9.89
N ASP A 83 -1.81 10.99 8.88
CA ASP A 83 -1.56 9.90 7.94
C ASP A 83 -0.43 10.23 6.97
N ILE A 84 -0.25 11.52 6.63
CA ILE A 84 0.94 12.00 5.89
C ILE A 84 2.20 11.68 6.69
N LEU A 85 2.24 12.07 7.97
CA LEU A 85 3.40 11.80 8.84
C LEU A 85 3.67 10.30 9.01
N LYS A 86 2.63 9.46 9.09
CA LYS A 86 2.80 8.00 9.10
C LYS A 86 3.44 7.50 7.81
N LEU A 87 2.97 7.98 6.65
CA LEU A 87 3.52 7.59 5.35
C LEU A 87 5.00 8.00 5.23
N VAL A 88 5.35 9.23 5.61
CA VAL A 88 6.73 9.73 5.63
C VAL A 88 7.61 8.86 6.54
N THR A 89 7.13 8.56 7.75
CA THR A 89 7.88 7.73 8.71
C THR A 89 8.15 6.33 8.13
N VAL A 90 7.15 5.71 7.51
CA VAL A 90 7.29 4.40 6.87
C VAL A 90 8.26 4.48 5.69
N LEU A 91 8.17 5.51 4.86
CA LEU A 91 9.05 5.68 3.69
C LEU A 91 10.51 5.79 4.10
N ILE A 92 10.83 6.69 5.04
CA ILE A 92 12.20 6.87 5.55
C ILE A 92 12.69 5.57 6.21
N ALA A 93 11.88 4.93 7.05
CA ALA A 93 12.27 3.70 7.73
C ALA A 93 12.62 2.55 6.76
N ASN A 94 11.99 2.48 5.58
CA ASN A 94 12.22 1.43 4.59
C ASN A 94 13.25 1.79 3.51
N THR A 95 13.77 3.02 3.51
CA THR A 95 14.81 3.48 2.57
C THR A 95 16.14 3.78 3.26
N LYS A 96 16.19 3.74 4.59
CA LYS A 96 17.44 3.65 5.34
C LYS A 96 18.18 2.36 4.95
N GLY A 97 19.38 2.50 4.38
CA GLY A 97 20.28 1.36 4.16
C GLY A 97 20.80 0.78 5.48
N GLU A 98 21.54 -0.33 5.40
CA GLU A 98 22.12 -1.03 6.57
C GLU A 98 23.24 -0.23 7.30
N GLY A 99 23.49 1.02 6.90
CA GLY A 99 24.49 1.91 7.49
C GLY A 99 24.00 2.67 8.72
N LYS A 100 24.91 3.42 9.36
CA LYS A 100 24.53 4.35 10.43
C LYS A 100 23.46 5.30 9.92
N SER A 101 22.37 5.44 10.68
CA SER A 101 21.37 6.49 10.49
C SER A 101 22.10 7.82 10.26
N GLY A 102 21.71 8.56 9.21
CA GLY A 102 22.22 9.92 9.01
C GLY A 102 22.03 10.76 10.27
N ASP A 103 22.86 11.79 10.42
CA ASP A 103 22.75 12.74 11.53
C ASP A 103 21.30 13.25 11.69
N ASP A 104 20.90 13.58 12.92
CA ASP A 104 19.55 14.00 13.28
C ASP A 104 19.08 15.19 12.42
N PHE A 105 20.03 16.06 12.02
CA PHE A 105 19.78 17.13 11.06
C PHE A 105 19.24 16.60 9.71
N TRP A 106 19.91 15.63 9.10
CA TRP A 106 19.53 15.09 7.80
C TRP A 106 18.20 14.33 7.86
N VAL A 107 17.97 13.59 8.94
CA VAL A 107 16.70 12.89 9.16
C VAL A 107 15.54 13.88 9.31
N LYS A 108 15.75 14.99 10.05
CA LYS A 108 14.74 16.05 10.19
C LYS A 108 14.48 16.78 8.88
N ALA A 109 15.53 17.10 8.12
CA ALA A 109 15.40 17.74 6.81
C ALA A 109 14.63 16.85 5.81
N GLU A 110 14.97 15.56 5.73
CA GLU A 110 14.26 14.58 4.90
C GLU A 110 12.79 14.44 5.31
N THR A 111 12.52 14.33 6.61
CA THR A 111 11.15 14.27 7.15
C THR A 111 10.33 15.49 6.75
N LEU A 112 10.92 16.69 6.87
CA LEU A 112 10.25 17.94 6.52
C LEU A 112 9.96 18.00 5.01
N LEU A 113 10.94 17.64 4.18
CA LEU A 113 10.82 17.64 2.73
C LEU A 113 9.72 16.68 2.26
N TYR A 114 9.75 15.41 2.68
CA TYR A 114 8.73 14.45 2.28
C TYR A 114 7.34 14.81 2.80
N THR A 115 7.25 15.38 4.01
CA THR A 115 5.95 15.86 4.54
C THR A 115 5.38 16.96 3.66
N ALA A 116 6.21 17.94 3.26
CA ALA A 116 5.80 19.02 2.38
C ALA A 116 5.36 18.50 0.99
N LEU A 117 6.14 17.61 0.37
CA LEU A 117 5.82 17.09 -0.96
C LEU A 117 4.57 16.19 -0.97
N ILE A 118 4.48 15.26 -0.03
CA ILE A 118 3.30 14.38 0.07
C ILE A 118 2.06 15.20 0.43
N GLY A 119 2.20 16.21 1.29
CA GLY A 119 1.13 17.16 1.59
C GLY A 119 0.68 17.90 0.35
N TYR A 120 1.61 18.49 -0.42
CA TYR A 120 1.30 19.18 -1.66
C TYR A 120 0.57 18.27 -2.66
N ILE A 121 1.08 17.06 -2.89
CA ILE A 121 0.43 16.09 -3.78
C ILE A 121 -0.99 15.76 -3.28
N TYR A 122 -1.17 15.54 -1.97
CA TYR A 122 -2.47 15.16 -1.42
C TYR A 122 -3.51 16.29 -1.51
N TYR A 123 -3.12 17.54 -1.25
CA TYR A 123 -4.04 18.68 -1.20
C TYR A 123 -4.27 19.34 -2.57
N GLU A 124 -3.23 19.43 -3.41
CA GLU A 124 -3.28 20.24 -4.64
C GLU A 124 -3.30 19.41 -5.93
N ALA A 125 -2.69 18.21 -5.95
CA ALA A 125 -2.61 17.41 -7.17
C ALA A 125 -3.94 16.69 -7.48
N PRO A 126 -4.31 16.55 -8.76
CA PRO A 126 -5.51 15.81 -9.16
C PRO A 126 -5.38 14.32 -8.78
N SER A 127 -6.50 13.64 -8.55
CA SER A 127 -6.52 12.28 -7.97
C SER A 127 -5.73 11.24 -8.78
N ASN A 128 -5.55 11.42 -10.08
CA ASN A 128 -4.71 10.56 -10.92
C ASN A 128 -3.20 10.74 -10.68
N GLU A 129 -2.79 11.91 -10.18
CA GLU A 129 -1.39 12.26 -9.85
C GLU A 129 -1.07 12.04 -8.36
N GLN A 130 -2.05 11.68 -7.54
CA GLN A 130 -1.82 11.34 -6.12
C GLN A 130 -1.20 9.95 -5.99
N ASN A 131 0.06 9.81 -6.37
CA ASN A 131 0.78 8.54 -6.40
C ASN A 131 2.30 8.74 -6.21
N PHE A 132 3.04 7.65 -6.05
CA PHE A 132 4.49 7.72 -5.84
C PHE A 132 5.29 8.14 -7.08
N SER A 133 4.77 7.95 -8.30
CA SER A 133 5.47 8.42 -9.50
C SER A 133 5.61 9.94 -9.46
N THR A 134 4.54 10.66 -9.12
CA THR A 134 4.57 12.12 -8.94
C THR A 134 5.54 12.54 -7.84
N LEU A 135 5.56 11.83 -6.70
CA LEU A 135 6.53 12.14 -5.62
C LEU A 135 7.98 12.01 -6.11
N VAL A 136 8.28 10.93 -6.84
CA VAL A 136 9.63 10.71 -7.40
C VAL A 136 9.98 11.75 -8.46
N GLU A 137 9.01 12.13 -9.31
CA GLU A 137 9.18 13.21 -10.29
C GLU A 137 9.50 14.54 -9.61
N MET A 138 8.78 14.90 -8.54
CA MET A 138 9.06 16.11 -7.76
C MET A 138 10.45 16.09 -7.13
N ILE A 139 10.87 14.94 -6.56
CA ILE A 139 12.22 14.79 -6.00
C ILE A 139 13.28 14.93 -7.10
N ASN A 140 13.09 14.31 -8.27
CA ASN A 140 14.02 14.41 -9.39
C ASN A 140 14.09 15.85 -9.94
N ALA A 141 12.98 16.59 -9.91
CA ALA A 141 12.93 17.99 -10.30
C ALA A 141 13.66 18.93 -9.34
N MET A 142 14.09 18.44 -8.17
CA MET A 142 14.91 19.15 -7.19
C MET A 142 16.42 18.97 -7.41
N GLU A 143 16.85 18.55 -8.61
CA GLU A 143 18.26 18.46 -9.00
C GLU A 143 19.01 19.76 -8.65
N VAL A 144 20.19 19.61 -8.06
CA VAL A 144 21.11 20.71 -7.77
C VAL A 144 22.42 20.44 -8.50
N ARG A 145 22.97 21.47 -9.14
CA ARG A 145 24.27 21.42 -9.83
C ARG A 145 25.24 22.33 -9.10
N GLU A 146 26.31 21.76 -8.55
CA GLU A 146 27.32 22.52 -7.80
C GLU A 146 28.23 23.35 -8.71
N ASP A 147 28.31 22.99 -10.00
CA ASP A 147 29.17 23.60 -11.01
C ASP A 147 28.48 24.68 -11.85
N ASP A 148 27.17 24.90 -11.66
CA ASP A 148 26.39 25.90 -12.39
C ASP A 148 25.43 26.64 -11.45
N GLU A 149 25.91 27.75 -10.88
CA GLU A 149 25.11 28.64 -10.02
C GLU A 149 23.92 29.30 -10.74
N THR A 150 23.88 29.26 -12.08
CA THR A 150 22.76 29.82 -12.87
C THR A 150 21.66 28.81 -13.14
N PHE A 151 21.90 27.53 -12.83
CA PHE A 151 20.95 26.46 -13.02
C PHE A 151 19.70 26.66 -12.15
N LYS A 152 18.53 26.64 -12.79
CA LYS A 152 17.22 26.64 -12.12
C LYS A 152 16.54 25.32 -12.39
N ASN A 153 16.25 24.59 -11.32
CA ASN A 153 15.56 23.32 -11.41
C ASN A 153 14.03 23.52 -11.50
N GLY A 154 13.31 22.47 -11.90
CA GLY A 154 11.85 22.51 -12.04
C GLY A 154 11.11 22.73 -10.71
N ALA A 155 11.74 22.39 -9.59
CA ALA A 155 11.17 22.55 -8.25
C ALA A 155 11.21 23.99 -7.71
N THR A 156 12.00 24.89 -8.32
CA THR A 156 12.11 26.30 -7.89
C THR A 156 10.77 27.05 -7.95
N LEU A 157 9.79 26.56 -8.72
CA LEU A 157 8.43 27.12 -8.84
C LEU A 157 7.45 26.67 -7.72
N ILE A 158 7.78 25.63 -6.95
CA ILE A 158 6.87 25.05 -5.92
C ILE A 158 7.10 25.70 -4.54
N ALA A 159 8.13 26.53 -4.40
CA ALA A 159 8.56 27.15 -3.12
C ALA A 159 8.26 28.65 -3.01
N VAL A 160 7.26 29.19 -3.73
CA VAL A 160 6.84 30.60 -3.65
C VAL A 160 5.40 30.71 -3.16
#